data_AF-A0A530BX28-F1
#
_entry.id   AF-A0A530BX28-F1
#
_cell.length_a   1.000
_cell.length_b   1.000
_cell.length_c   1.000
_cell.angle_alpha   90.00
_cell.angle_beta   90.00
_cell.angle_gamma   90.00
#
_symmetry.space_group_name_H-M   'P 1'
#
loop_
_entity.id
_entity.type
_entity.pdbx_description
1 polymer ?
#
loop_
_entity_poly.entity_id
_entity_poly.type
_entity_poly.pdbx_seq_one_letter_code
_entity_poly.pdbx_strand_id
1 'polypeptide(L)'
;MEVTNERRFTNTIYGLHLDVEGVPLMGHTNWSTLIRQIRKHRSEAAQFFKPVCVIAMIDLADEGRIEPDEIDAKLVCDRFSDYVSPFYPDRGKDGYKPLWHLTNDRLWTFFCNGKSLGSSDFSHGAPASKAKLLAKVDHLEIGKDYIDLWKSEAERKTLRLFMLAILNESDSDSRNLIPPLFNKINLLEKELWPSAEHLRTVFSNLTGQGDLFEAASADASHSSSADRSSSFEPAHEIDAIDDVPTPIAMVGSQTKLLSLKIRRTGRFFPLRHLSAIMVLVWRRAG
;
A
#
# COMPACT_ATOMS: atom_id res chain seq x y z
N MET A 1 7.75 -4.93 -54.59
CA MET A 1 6.56 -5.39 -53.86
C MET A 1 6.86 -5.25 -52.38
N GLU A 2 6.46 -4.12 -51.79
CA GLU A 2 6.56 -3.89 -50.35
C GLU A 2 5.30 -4.42 -49.69
N VAL A 3 5.49 -5.30 -48.69
CA VAL A 3 4.41 -5.81 -47.85
C VAL A 3 4.51 -5.06 -46.52
N THR A 4 3.68 -4.04 -46.34
CA THR A 4 3.52 -3.33 -45.07
C THR A 4 2.65 -4.17 -44.13
N ASN A 5 3.26 -4.59 -43.02
CA ASN A 5 2.62 -5.40 -42.00
C ASN A 5 1.98 -4.48 -40.94
N GLU A 6 0.73 -4.08 -41.16
CA GLU A 6 -0.06 -3.36 -40.17
C GLU A 6 -0.47 -4.29 -39.03
N ARG A 7 0.27 -4.24 -37.92
CA ARG A 7 -0.21 -4.78 -36.63
C ARG A 7 -1.31 -3.87 -36.09
N ARG A 8 -2.56 -4.26 -36.30
CA ARG A 8 -3.72 -3.69 -35.59
C ARG A 8 -3.66 -4.12 -34.13
N PHE A 9 -3.36 -3.16 -33.24
CA PHE A 9 -3.66 -3.28 -31.82
C PHE A 9 -5.18 -3.08 -31.65
N THR A 10 -5.91 -4.17 -31.45
CA THR A 10 -7.31 -4.10 -31.03
C THR A 10 -7.36 -3.69 -29.56
N ASN A 11 -7.71 -2.42 -29.31
CA ASN A 11 -8.10 -1.92 -28.00
C ASN A 11 -9.45 -2.54 -27.60
N THR A 12 -9.41 -3.70 -26.97
CA THR A 12 -10.55 -4.24 -26.21
C THR A 12 -10.58 -3.54 -24.86
N ILE A 13 -11.16 -2.34 -24.82
CA ILE A 13 -11.46 -1.62 -23.58
C ILE A 13 -12.72 -2.26 -22.99
N TYR A 14 -12.50 -3.16 -22.03
CA TYR A 14 -13.41 -3.64 -20.98
C TYR A 14 -14.92 -3.69 -21.32
N GLY A 15 -15.36 -4.81 -21.89
CA GLY A 15 -16.76 -5.21 -21.87
C GLY A 15 -17.16 -5.71 -20.48
N LEU A 16 -17.64 -4.83 -19.62
CA LEU A 16 -18.43 -5.18 -18.43
C LEU A 16 -19.91 -5.03 -18.78
N HIS A 17 -20.52 -6.11 -19.27
CA HIS A 17 -21.98 -6.23 -19.35
C HIS A 17 -22.45 -6.87 -18.04
N LEU A 18 -23.03 -6.07 -17.15
CA LEU A 18 -23.62 -6.54 -15.90
C LEU A 18 -25.10 -6.82 -16.13
N ASP A 19 -25.41 -8.04 -16.57
CA ASP A 19 -26.76 -8.62 -16.44
C ASP A 19 -26.77 -9.48 -15.17
N VAL A 20 -27.38 -8.99 -14.09
CA VAL A 20 -27.64 -9.81 -12.89
C VAL A 20 -29.06 -9.56 -12.42
N GLU A 21 -29.94 -10.53 -12.71
CA GLU A 21 -31.27 -10.65 -12.12
C GLU A 21 -31.17 -11.04 -10.63
N GLY A 22 -31.74 -10.20 -9.76
CA GLY A 22 -32.60 -10.63 -8.66
C GLY A 22 -32.04 -11.54 -7.55
N VAL A 23 -30.88 -11.23 -6.97
CA VAL A 23 -30.43 -11.84 -5.68
C VAL A 23 -30.65 -10.83 -4.53
N PRO A 24 -31.12 -11.24 -3.35
CA PRO A 24 -31.40 -10.32 -2.23
C PRO A 24 -30.13 -9.59 -1.79
N LEU A 25 -30.21 -8.26 -1.71
CA LEU A 25 -29.15 -7.33 -1.29
C LEU A 25 -28.79 -7.56 0.20
N MET A 26 -28.03 -8.60 0.51
CA MET A 26 -27.15 -8.55 1.67
C MET A 26 -26.10 -7.48 1.36
N GLY A 27 -26.05 -6.40 2.15
CA GLY A 27 -25.29 -5.18 1.86
C GLY A 27 -23.93 -5.49 1.24
N HIS A 28 -23.81 -5.32 -0.07
CA HIS A 28 -22.61 -5.66 -0.81
C HIS A 28 -21.50 -4.74 -0.34
N THR A 29 -20.59 -5.26 0.49
CA THR A 29 -19.35 -4.56 0.76
C THR A 29 -18.69 -4.31 -0.58
N ASN A 30 -18.44 -3.04 -0.89
CA ASN A 30 -17.67 -2.61 -2.04
C ASN A 30 -16.39 -1.94 -1.55
N TRP A 31 -15.47 -1.64 -2.47
CA TRP A 31 -14.25 -0.93 -2.13
C TRP A 31 -14.47 0.50 -1.65
N SER A 32 -15.69 1.07 -1.75
CA SER A 32 -15.93 2.49 -1.48
C SER A 32 -15.59 2.89 -0.05
N THR A 33 -15.93 2.04 0.91
CA THR A 33 -15.63 2.30 2.33
C THR A 33 -14.12 2.34 2.54
N LEU A 34 -13.40 1.33 2.04
CA LEU A 34 -11.94 1.28 2.11
C LEU A 34 -11.30 2.51 1.43
N ILE A 35 -11.72 2.82 0.20
CA ILE A 35 -11.22 3.96 -0.59
C ILE A 35 -11.40 5.27 0.18
N ARG A 36 -12.57 5.49 0.77
CA ARG A 36 -12.86 6.67 1.59
C ARG A 36 -11.98 6.74 2.83
N GLN A 37 -11.81 5.63 3.55
CA GLN A 37 -10.94 5.58 4.73
C GLN A 37 -9.48 5.85 4.36
N ILE A 38 -8.99 5.22 3.29
CA ILE A 38 -7.65 5.47 2.75
C ILE A 38 -7.51 6.94 2.39
N ARG A 39 -8.45 7.56 1.65
CA ARG A 39 -8.38 8.98 1.29
C ARG A 39 -8.28 9.89 2.52
N LYS A 40 -9.14 9.64 3.52
CA LYS A 40 -9.30 10.47 4.73
C LYS A 40 -8.13 10.34 5.70
N HIS A 41 -7.58 9.14 5.89
CA HIS A 41 -6.63 8.83 6.97
C HIS A 41 -5.20 8.66 6.47
N ARG A 42 -4.76 9.48 5.51
CA ARG A 42 -3.36 9.52 5.06
C ARG A 42 -2.61 10.56 5.87
N SER A 43 -1.34 10.28 6.13
CA SER A 43 -0.44 11.29 6.66
C SER A 43 -0.17 12.34 5.58
N GLU A 44 -0.23 13.62 5.93
CA GLU A 44 0.10 14.72 5.03
C GLU A 44 1.55 14.63 4.51
N ALA A 45 2.47 14.19 5.35
CA ALA A 45 3.87 13.99 4.98
C ALA A 45 4.10 12.73 4.12
N ALA A 46 3.09 11.86 3.97
CA ALA A 46 3.22 10.56 3.33
C ALA A 46 1.96 10.10 2.60
N GLN A 47 1.43 10.94 1.72
CA GLN A 47 0.16 10.67 1.03
C GLN A 47 0.19 9.43 0.14
N PHE A 48 1.35 9.05 -0.40
CA PHE A 48 1.47 7.85 -1.24
C PHE A 48 1.59 6.55 -0.46
N PHE A 49 1.87 6.58 0.84
CA PHE A 49 2.23 5.37 1.60
C PHE A 49 1.13 4.30 1.56
N LYS A 50 -0.10 4.66 1.93
CA LYS A 50 -1.22 3.70 1.92
C LYS A 50 -1.56 3.21 0.50
N PRO A 51 -1.79 4.08 -0.51
CA PRO A 51 -2.11 3.62 -1.85
C PRO A 51 -1.05 2.70 -2.46
N VAL A 52 0.24 3.04 -2.33
CA VAL A 52 1.33 2.22 -2.87
C VAL A 52 1.42 0.87 -2.16
N CYS A 53 1.16 0.82 -0.85
CA CYS A 53 1.13 -0.44 -0.10
C CYS A 53 -0.02 -1.36 -0.56
N VAL A 54 -1.20 -0.80 -0.85
CA VAL A 54 -2.32 -1.55 -1.42
C VAL A 54 -1.98 -2.06 -2.83
N ILE A 55 -1.39 -1.22 -3.69
CA ILE A 55 -0.93 -1.63 -5.03
C ILE A 55 0.08 -2.78 -4.94
N ALA A 56 1.06 -2.68 -4.03
CA ALA A 56 2.04 -3.74 -3.79
C ALA A 56 1.39 -5.08 -3.43
N MET A 57 0.35 -5.08 -2.58
CA MET A 57 -0.38 -6.30 -2.25
C MET A 57 -1.20 -6.85 -3.40
N ILE A 58 -1.94 -6.00 -4.12
CA ILE A 58 -2.70 -6.43 -5.30
C ILE A 58 -1.76 -7.09 -6.31
N ASP A 59 -0.62 -6.45 -6.57
CA ASP A 59 0.35 -6.95 -7.53
C ASP A 59 0.95 -8.29 -7.11
N LEU A 60 1.16 -8.53 -5.81
CA LEU A 60 1.58 -9.82 -5.28
C LEU A 60 0.48 -10.89 -5.39
N ALA A 61 -0.78 -10.52 -5.13
CA ALA A 61 -1.92 -11.44 -5.25
C ALA A 61 -2.13 -11.86 -6.71
N ASP A 62 -2.05 -10.91 -7.66
CA ASP A 62 -2.17 -11.19 -9.09
C ASP A 62 -1.01 -12.05 -9.63
N GLU A 63 0.13 -12.05 -8.96
CA GLU A 63 1.27 -12.93 -9.26
C GLU A 63 1.18 -14.30 -8.57
N GLY A 64 0.12 -14.57 -7.79
CA GLY A 64 -0.03 -15.80 -7.01
C GLY A 64 1.03 -15.94 -5.91
N ARG A 65 1.55 -14.81 -5.41
CA ARG A 65 2.62 -14.78 -4.39
C ARG A 65 2.09 -14.68 -2.97
N ILE A 66 0.82 -14.30 -2.80
CA ILE A 66 0.13 -14.22 -1.52
C ILE A 66 -1.28 -14.77 -1.69
N GLU A 67 -1.76 -15.47 -0.66
CA GLU A 67 -3.15 -15.91 -0.52
C GLU A 67 -3.84 -15.03 0.52
N PRO A 68 -5.17 -14.82 0.44
CA PRO A 68 -5.84 -13.83 1.27
C PRO A 68 -5.90 -14.18 2.77
N ASP A 69 -5.75 -15.44 3.14
CA ASP A 69 -5.73 -15.97 4.51
C ASP A 69 -4.32 -16.17 5.07
N GLU A 70 -3.28 -16.05 4.25
CA GLU A 70 -1.90 -16.23 4.69
C GLU A 70 -0.96 -15.32 3.90
N ILE A 71 -0.88 -14.05 4.31
CA ILE A 71 -0.05 -13.04 3.68
C ILE A 71 1.23 -12.84 4.50
N ASP A 72 2.38 -13.02 3.85
CA ASP A 72 3.68 -12.67 4.43
C ASP A 72 3.90 -11.15 4.42
N ALA A 73 3.89 -10.56 5.62
CA ALA A 73 4.17 -9.14 5.88
C ALA A 73 5.47 -8.65 5.21
N LYS A 74 6.50 -9.51 5.20
CA LYS A 74 7.81 -9.20 4.66
C LYS A 74 7.76 -9.04 3.15
N LEU A 75 7.05 -9.92 2.43
CA LEU A 75 6.88 -9.81 0.97
C LEU A 75 6.23 -8.49 0.59
N VAL A 76 5.21 -8.07 1.33
CA VAL A 76 4.53 -6.79 1.09
C VAL A 76 5.47 -5.60 1.34
N CYS A 77 6.20 -5.62 2.46
CA CYS A 77 7.17 -4.57 2.78
C CYS A 77 8.29 -4.48 1.74
N ASP A 78 8.76 -5.62 1.24
CA ASP A 78 9.82 -5.69 0.22
C ASP A 78 9.28 -5.15 -1.11
N ARG A 79 8.09 -5.58 -1.55
CA ARG A 79 7.46 -5.06 -2.77
C ARG A 79 7.21 -3.55 -2.71
N PHE A 80 6.75 -3.05 -1.57
CA PHE A 80 6.62 -1.60 -1.35
C PHE A 80 7.97 -0.89 -1.53
N SER A 81 9.04 -1.45 -0.96
CA SER A 81 10.38 -0.88 -1.09
C SER A 81 10.85 -0.88 -2.54
N ASP A 82 10.57 -1.93 -3.31
CA ASP A 82 10.94 -2.02 -4.73
C ASP A 82 10.30 -0.89 -5.53
N TYR A 83 9.07 -0.52 -5.21
CA TYR A 83 8.34 0.57 -5.86
C TYR A 83 8.82 1.96 -5.46
N VAL A 84 9.18 2.15 -4.19
CA VAL A 84 9.43 3.49 -3.65
C VAL A 84 10.91 3.85 -3.65
N SER A 85 11.81 2.93 -3.29
CA SER A 85 13.24 3.21 -3.16
C SER A 85 13.92 3.79 -4.41
N PRO A 86 13.55 3.42 -5.65
CA PRO A 86 14.16 4.02 -6.85
C PRO A 86 13.91 5.53 -6.98
N PHE A 87 12.84 6.04 -6.39
CA PHE A 87 12.43 7.45 -6.49
C PHE A 87 12.59 8.20 -5.16
N TYR A 88 12.44 7.48 -4.05
CA TYR A 88 12.50 7.99 -2.67
C TYR A 88 13.27 7.00 -1.77
N PRO A 89 14.61 6.94 -1.88
CA PRO A 89 15.43 5.92 -1.20
C PRO A 89 15.24 5.87 0.32
N ASP A 90 15.09 7.02 0.96
CA ASP A 90 14.90 7.11 2.41
C ASP A 90 13.53 6.63 2.89
N ARG A 91 12.55 6.53 1.97
CA ARG A 91 11.15 6.23 2.26
C ARG A 91 10.76 4.80 1.92
N GLY A 92 11.49 4.11 1.06
CA GLY A 92 11.15 2.72 0.68
C GLY A 92 11.26 1.72 1.83
N LYS A 93 12.17 1.96 2.78
CA LYS A 93 12.31 1.15 4.00
C LYS A 93 11.13 1.24 4.97
N ASP A 94 10.26 2.24 4.78
CA ASP A 94 9.16 2.55 5.69
C ASP A 94 7.84 1.84 5.34
N GLY A 95 7.85 0.86 4.41
CA GLY A 95 6.65 0.11 4.01
C GLY A 95 5.90 -0.59 5.14
N TYR A 96 6.56 -0.87 6.26
CA TYR A 96 5.93 -1.41 7.47
C TYR A 96 4.92 -0.44 8.11
N LYS A 97 5.07 0.88 7.91
CA LYS A 97 4.17 1.90 8.46
C LYS A 97 2.79 1.86 7.77
N PRO A 98 2.66 2.02 6.43
CA PRO A 98 1.36 1.86 5.79
C PRO A 98 0.82 0.46 5.95
N LEU A 99 1.68 -0.57 5.97
CA LEU A 99 1.26 -1.94 6.21
C LEU A 99 0.53 -2.08 7.56
N TRP A 100 1.08 -1.49 8.63
CA TRP A 100 0.40 -1.46 9.92
C TRP A 100 -0.88 -0.62 9.88
N HIS A 101 -0.84 0.61 9.36
CA HIS A 101 -1.95 1.55 9.45
C HIS A 101 -3.19 1.17 8.63
N LEU A 102 -3.06 0.31 7.61
CA LEU A 102 -4.20 -0.20 6.85
C LEU A 102 -5.08 -1.19 7.65
N THR A 103 -4.61 -1.65 8.82
CA THR A 103 -5.47 -2.36 9.80
C THR A 103 -6.57 -1.45 10.35
N ASN A 104 -6.27 -0.16 10.57
CA ASN A 104 -7.26 0.82 11.01
C ASN A 104 -8.33 1.06 9.94
N ASP A 105 -7.99 0.83 8.67
CA ASP A 105 -8.92 0.89 7.53
C ASP A 105 -9.62 -0.45 7.29
N ARG A 106 -9.41 -1.44 8.18
CA ARG A 106 -9.98 -2.80 8.17
C ARG A 106 -9.63 -3.64 6.95
N LEU A 107 -8.60 -3.26 6.19
CA LEU A 107 -8.21 -4.01 4.99
C LEU A 107 -7.66 -5.40 5.34
N TRP A 108 -6.91 -5.50 6.43
CA TRP A 108 -6.38 -6.77 6.94
C TRP A 108 -6.22 -6.73 8.46
N THR A 109 -5.98 -7.91 9.01
CA THR A 109 -5.65 -8.13 10.42
C THR A 109 -4.33 -8.88 10.53
N PHE A 110 -3.46 -8.47 11.46
CA PHE A 110 -2.23 -9.20 11.77
C PHE A 110 -2.48 -10.27 12.81
N PHE A 111 -1.79 -11.40 12.72
CA PHE A 111 -1.89 -12.49 13.69
C PHE A 111 -0.53 -12.88 14.27
N CYS A 112 -0.56 -13.33 15.52
CA CYS A 112 0.56 -13.97 16.22
C CYS A 112 0.01 -15.09 17.10
N ASN A 113 0.48 -16.31 16.91
CA ASN A 113 0.05 -17.52 17.61
C ASN A 113 -1.48 -17.67 17.60
N GLY A 114 -2.10 -17.42 16.43
CA GLY A 114 -3.56 -17.49 16.23
C GLY A 114 -4.38 -16.35 16.86
N LYS A 115 -3.73 -15.33 17.45
CA LYS A 115 -4.41 -14.17 18.04
C LYS A 115 -4.22 -12.94 17.18
N SER A 116 -5.29 -12.18 16.97
CA SER A 116 -5.23 -10.90 16.26
C SER A 116 -4.42 -9.89 17.07
N LEU A 117 -3.48 -9.22 16.42
CA LEU A 117 -2.72 -8.12 17.00
C LEU A 117 -3.48 -6.80 16.85
N GLY A 118 -3.47 -5.99 17.91
CA GLY A 118 -4.04 -4.64 17.94
C GLY A 118 -3.03 -3.58 18.38
N SER A 119 -3.48 -2.34 18.57
CA SER A 119 -2.60 -1.26 19.04
C SER A 119 -1.94 -1.57 20.40
N SER A 120 -2.64 -2.25 21.31
CA SER A 120 -2.11 -2.66 22.62
C SER A 120 -0.90 -3.60 22.54
N ASP A 121 -0.69 -4.24 21.39
CA ASP A 121 0.44 -5.14 21.16
C ASP A 121 1.77 -4.43 20.94
N PHE A 122 1.74 -3.10 20.79
CA PHE A 122 2.93 -2.28 20.59
C PHE A 122 2.95 -1.14 21.60
N SER A 123 4.12 -0.82 22.15
CA SER A 123 4.29 0.14 23.25
C SER A 123 3.73 1.54 22.98
N HIS A 124 3.55 1.91 21.72
CA HIS A 124 2.99 3.20 21.30
C HIS A 124 1.85 3.05 20.27
N GLY A 125 1.12 1.93 20.31
CA GLY A 125 0.01 1.69 19.37
C GLY A 125 0.42 1.25 17.97
N ALA A 126 1.72 1.29 17.64
CA ALA A 126 2.28 0.92 16.35
C ALA A 126 3.72 0.40 16.47
N PRO A 127 4.18 -0.43 15.51
CA PRO A 127 5.56 -0.91 15.47
C PRO A 127 6.54 0.26 15.26
N ALA A 128 7.59 0.34 16.08
CA ALA A 128 8.61 1.38 15.92
C ALA A 128 9.57 1.13 14.73
N SER A 129 9.65 -0.09 14.22
CA SER A 129 10.50 -0.45 13.07
C SER A 129 9.97 -1.68 12.33
N LYS A 130 10.40 -1.87 11.07
CA LYS A 130 10.13 -3.09 10.28
C LYS A 130 10.52 -4.36 11.06
N ALA A 131 11.72 -4.38 11.66
CA ALA A 131 12.18 -5.53 12.42
C ALA A 131 11.28 -5.85 13.63
N LYS A 132 10.76 -4.84 14.33
CA LYS A 132 9.83 -5.04 15.44
C LYS A 132 8.46 -5.56 14.99
N LEU A 133 7.97 -5.12 13.83
CA LEU A 133 6.74 -5.66 13.24
C LEU A 133 6.94 -7.14 12.89
N LEU A 134 7.96 -7.44 12.08
CA LEU A 134 8.20 -8.80 11.57
C LEU A 134 8.62 -9.81 12.64
N ALA A 135 9.19 -9.36 13.76
CA ALA A 135 9.51 -10.24 14.88
C ALA A 135 8.27 -10.70 15.68
N LYS A 136 7.12 -10.04 15.48
CA LYS A 136 5.89 -10.30 16.24
C LYS A 136 4.76 -10.88 15.39
N VAL A 137 4.79 -10.66 14.08
CA VAL A 137 3.74 -11.09 13.15
C VAL A 137 4.11 -12.45 12.58
N ASP A 138 3.16 -13.38 12.61
CA ASP A 138 3.26 -14.65 11.90
C ASP A 138 2.72 -14.49 10.48
N HIS A 139 1.48 -13.99 10.35
CA HIS A 139 0.83 -13.75 9.06
C HIS A 139 -0.18 -12.58 9.13
N LEU A 140 -0.65 -12.13 7.97
CA LEU A 140 -1.81 -11.25 7.83
C LEU A 140 -2.94 -11.97 7.10
N GLU A 141 -4.17 -11.58 7.40
CA GLU A 141 -5.37 -12.01 6.68
C GLU A 141 -6.15 -10.81 6.17
N ILE A 142 -6.68 -10.90 4.95
CA ILE A 142 -7.64 -9.91 4.43
C ILE A 142 -8.87 -9.84 5.35
N GLY A 143 -9.34 -8.63 5.61
CA GLY A 143 -10.52 -8.39 6.40
C GLY A 143 -11.74 -9.13 5.82
N LYS A 144 -12.52 -9.78 6.68
CA LYS A 144 -13.66 -10.61 6.27
C LYS A 144 -14.65 -9.87 5.37
N ASP A 145 -14.82 -8.57 5.59
CA ASP A 145 -15.71 -7.72 4.81
C ASP A 145 -15.27 -7.61 3.32
N TYR A 146 -13.99 -7.82 3.03
CA TYR A 146 -13.39 -7.63 1.71
C TYR A 146 -12.97 -8.94 1.03
N ILE A 147 -13.13 -10.11 1.67
CA ILE A 147 -12.54 -11.37 1.18
C ILE A 147 -13.06 -11.77 -0.21
N ASP A 148 -14.35 -11.61 -0.46
CA ASP A 148 -14.98 -11.99 -1.73
C ASP A 148 -14.55 -11.05 -2.86
N LEU A 149 -14.49 -9.75 -2.58
CA LEU A 149 -13.94 -8.77 -3.51
C LEU A 149 -12.47 -9.08 -3.81
N TRP A 150 -11.69 -9.40 -2.76
CA TRP A 150 -10.27 -9.67 -2.91
C TRP A 150 -9.98 -10.88 -3.80
N LYS A 151 -10.81 -11.93 -3.75
CA LYS A 151 -10.65 -13.11 -4.61
C LYS A 151 -10.88 -12.81 -6.09
N SER A 152 -11.71 -11.81 -6.42
CA SER A 152 -11.96 -11.40 -7.81
C SER A 152 -10.82 -10.57 -8.38
N GLU A 153 -10.17 -11.06 -9.44
CA GLU A 153 -9.13 -10.31 -10.16
C GLU A 153 -9.67 -8.99 -10.75
N ALA A 154 -10.91 -8.98 -11.23
CA ALA A 154 -11.53 -7.77 -11.76
C ALA A 154 -11.70 -6.71 -10.67
N GLU A 155 -12.14 -7.12 -9.47
CA GLU A 155 -12.27 -6.22 -8.32
C GLU A 155 -10.92 -5.71 -7.82
N ARG A 156 -9.89 -6.55 -7.80
CA ARG A 156 -8.52 -6.12 -7.48
C ARG A 156 -8.00 -5.11 -8.50
N LYS A 157 -8.24 -5.30 -9.80
CA LYS A 157 -7.89 -4.32 -10.84
C LYS A 157 -8.60 -2.99 -10.64
N THR A 158 -9.90 -3.02 -10.31
CA THR A 158 -10.67 -1.83 -9.97
C THR A 158 -10.06 -1.10 -8.77
N LEU A 159 -9.79 -1.80 -7.67
CA LEU A 159 -9.14 -1.22 -6.49
C LEU A 159 -7.77 -0.61 -6.83
N ARG A 160 -6.96 -1.30 -7.64
CA ARG A 160 -5.65 -0.82 -8.10
C ARG A 160 -5.76 0.50 -8.86
N LEU A 161 -6.74 0.63 -9.77
CA LEU A 161 -7.00 1.87 -10.51
C LEU A 161 -7.42 3.01 -9.58
N PHE A 162 -8.25 2.74 -8.57
CA PHE A 162 -8.60 3.73 -7.57
C PHE A 162 -7.41 4.17 -6.73
N MET A 163 -6.49 3.26 -6.36
CA MET A 163 -5.26 3.64 -5.66
C MET A 163 -4.39 4.56 -6.53
N LEU A 164 -4.29 4.32 -7.84
CA LEU A 164 -3.59 5.21 -8.77
C LEU A 164 -4.28 6.58 -8.89
N ALA A 165 -5.61 6.63 -8.92
CA ALA A 165 -6.35 7.90 -8.94
C ALA A 165 -6.17 8.71 -7.65
N ILE A 166 -6.16 8.04 -6.50
CA ILE A 166 -5.84 8.65 -5.21
C ILE A 166 -4.42 9.26 -5.20
N LEU A 167 -3.46 8.63 -5.87
CA LEU A 167 -2.12 9.21 -6.06
C LEU A 167 -2.15 10.43 -6.99
N ASN A 168 -3.00 10.42 -8.01
CA ASN A 168 -3.13 11.51 -8.98
C ASN A 168 -3.65 12.81 -8.34
N GLU A 169 -4.60 12.68 -7.43
CA GLU A 169 -5.24 13.76 -6.68
C GLU A 169 -4.38 14.30 -5.52
N SER A 170 -3.21 13.71 -5.27
CA SER A 170 -2.37 13.96 -4.09
C SER A 170 -1.27 15.00 -4.31
N ASP A 171 -0.19 14.96 -3.54
CA ASP A 171 0.99 15.81 -3.72
C ASP A 171 1.84 15.45 -4.97
N SER A 172 2.87 16.26 -5.24
CA SER A 172 3.78 16.02 -6.36
C SER A 172 4.51 14.68 -6.25
N ASP A 173 4.86 14.27 -5.03
CA ASP A 173 5.58 13.02 -4.81
C ASP A 173 4.73 11.81 -5.18
N SER A 174 3.46 11.83 -4.79
CA SER A 174 2.49 10.80 -5.13
C SER A 174 2.28 10.70 -6.63
N ARG A 175 2.16 11.85 -7.32
CA ARG A 175 2.01 11.89 -8.78
C ARG A 175 3.21 11.32 -9.53
N ASN A 176 4.42 11.55 -9.04
CA ASN A 176 5.65 11.04 -9.66
C ASN A 176 5.74 9.51 -9.65
N LEU A 177 5.04 8.84 -8.74
CA LEU A 177 4.99 7.38 -8.69
C LEU A 177 3.98 6.76 -9.67
N ILE A 178 3.09 7.55 -10.27
CA ILE A 178 2.04 7.00 -11.14
C ILE A 178 2.60 6.38 -12.42
N PRO A 179 3.42 7.07 -13.23
CA PRO A 179 3.93 6.48 -14.47
C PRO A 179 4.64 5.12 -14.27
N PRO A 180 5.58 4.96 -13.31
CA PRO A 180 6.24 3.68 -13.09
C PRO A 180 5.30 2.61 -12.49
N LEU A 181 4.30 2.99 -11.67
CA LEU A 181 3.35 2.04 -11.10
C LEU A 181 2.21 1.66 -12.05
N PHE A 182 2.02 2.40 -13.14
CA PHE A 182 0.97 2.09 -14.12
C PHE A 182 1.23 0.72 -14.77
N ASN A 183 2.49 0.43 -15.08
CA ASN A 183 2.95 -0.90 -15.49
C ASN A 183 4.19 -1.29 -14.70
N LYS A 184 4.02 -2.15 -13.69
CA LYS A 184 5.09 -2.60 -12.78
C LYS A 184 6.27 -3.27 -13.49
N ILE A 185 6.05 -3.86 -14.67
CA ILE A 185 7.13 -4.50 -15.46
C ILE A 185 8.13 -3.44 -15.94
N ASN A 186 7.65 -2.22 -16.20
CA ASN A 186 8.44 -1.12 -16.75
C ASN A 186 8.84 -0.11 -15.66
N LEU A 187 8.89 -0.52 -14.39
CA LEU A 187 9.09 0.38 -13.24
C LEU A 187 10.29 1.32 -13.44
N LEU A 188 11.40 0.83 -14.00
CA LEU A 188 12.63 1.60 -14.20
C LEU A 188 12.83 2.06 -15.65
N GLU A 189 12.00 1.61 -16.58
CA GLU A 189 12.12 1.86 -18.01
C GLU A 189 11.29 3.08 -18.42
N LYS A 190 11.83 4.28 -18.16
CA LYS A 190 11.14 5.56 -18.40
C LYS A 190 10.58 5.73 -19.81
N GLU A 191 11.25 5.17 -20.80
CA GLU A 191 10.84 5.21 -22.21
C GLU A 191 9.54 4.43 -22.47
N LEU A 192 9.22 3.46 -21.61
CA LEU A 192 8.03 2.62 -21.68
C LEU A 192 6.92 3.07 -20.72
N TRP A 193 7.09 4.21 -20.06
CA TRP A 193 6.05 4.78 -19.20
C TRP A 193 4.89 5.34 -20.03
N PRO A 194 3.65 5.29 -19.52
CA PRO A 194 2.51 5.87 -20.21
C PRO A 194 2.70 7.37 -20.39
N SER A 195 2.25 7.89 -21.54
CA SER A 195 2.26 9.33 -21.78
C SER A 195 1.31 10.05 -20.80
N ALA A 196 1.60 11.33 -20.53
CA ALA A 196 0.72 12.13 -19.69
C ALA A 196 -0.71 12.24 -20.24
N GLU A 197 -0.87 12.23 -21.57
CA GLU A 197 -2.18 12.23 -22.23
C GLU A 197 -2.96 10.92 -21.99
N HIS A 198 -2.26 9.78 -22.05
CA HIS A 198 -2.85 8.49 -21.73
C HIS A 198 -3.33 8.45 -20.27
N LEU A 199 -2.49 8.88 -19.32
CA LEU A 199 -2.86 8.94 -17.91
C LEU A 199 -4.06 9.86 -17.67
N ARG A 200 -4.11 11.05 -18.30
CA ARG A 200 -5.25 11.96 -18.20
C ARG A 200 -6.55 11.31 -18.68
N THR A 201 -6.50 10.60 -19.81
CA THR A 201 -7.67 9.90 -20.37
C THR A 201 -8.17 8.79 -19.45
N VAL A 202 -7.25 8.02 -18.87
CA VAL A 202 -7.60 6.95 -17.92
C VAL A 202 -8.28 7.54 -16.68
N PHE A 203 -7.70 8.58 -16.08
CA PHE A 203 -8.25 9.18 -14.87
C PHE A 203 -9.55 9.95 -15.12
N SER A 204 -9.73 10.62 -16.25
CA SER A 204 -11.00 11.29 -16.58
C SER A 204 -12.18 10.31 -16.68
N ASN A 205 -11.92 9.11 -17.21
CA ASN A 205 -12.93 8.05 -17.31
C ASN A 205 -13.27 7.46 -15.94
N LEU A 206 -12.29 7.43 -15.01
CA LEU A 206 -12.49 6.93 -13.65
C LEU A 206 -13.25 7.94 -12.77
N THR A 207 -12.93 9.23 -12.88
CA THR A 207 -13.59 10.28 -12.09
C THR A 207 -15.07 10.43 -12.44
N GLY A 208 -15.46 10.19 -13.69
CA GLY A 208 -16.88 10.13 -14.08
C GLY A 208 -17.67 9.01 -13.39
N GLN A 209 -16.99 8.02 -12.80
CA GLN A 209 -17.58 6.98 -11.97
C GLN A 209 -17.42 7.23 -10.47
N GLY A 210 -16.54 8.15 -10.05
CA GLY A 210 -16.30 8.48 -8.64
C GLY A 210 -17.53 9.07 -7.95
N ASP A 211 -18.26 9.93 -8.65
CA ASP A 211 -19.48 10.58 -8.15
C ASP A 211 -20.60 9.58 -7.84
N LEU A 212 -20.60 8.39 -8.48
CA LEU A 212 -21.56 7.33 -8.20
C LEU A 212 -21.41 6.75 -6.78
N PHE A 213 -20.20 6.78 -6.22
CA PHE A 213 -19.93 6.26 -4.88
C PHE A 213 -20.27 7.26 -3.77
N GLU A 214 -20.13 8.57 -4.04
CA GLU A 214 -20.58 9.61 -3.11
C GLU A 214 -22.10 9.66 -3.04
N ALA A 215 -22.78 9.55 -4.19
CA ALA A 215 -24.25 9.54 -4.25
C ALA A 215 -24.88 8.33 -3.54
N ALA A 216 -24.37 7.11 -3.77
CA ALA A 216 -24.90 5.90 -3.14
C ALA A 216 -24.75 5.86 -1.60
N SER A 217 -23.80 6.62 -1.05
CA SER A 217 -23.58 6.71 0.39
C SER A 217 -24.48 7.74 1.08
N ALA A 218 -24.95 8.76 0.35
CA ALA A 218 -25.86 9.77 0.87
C ALA A 218 -27.25 9.19 1.16
N ASP A 219 -27.75 8.32 0.29
CA ASP A 219 -29.06 7.69 0.45
C ASP A 219 -29.14 6.71 1.62
N ALA A 220 -28.02 6.05 1.97
CA ALA A 220 -27.96 5.16 3.13
C ALA A 220 -28.00 5.90 4.48
N SER A 221 -27.73 7.21 4.48
CA SER A 221 -27.59 8.02 5.71
C SER A 221 -28.88 8.72 6.14
N HIS A 222 -29.95 8.68 5.34
CA HIS A 222 -31.20 9.42 5.58
C HIS A 222 -32.36 8.63 6.20
N SER A 223 -32.18 7.37 6.63
CA SER A 223 -33.29 6.56 7.18
C SER A 223 -33.30 6.29 8.69
N SER A 224 -32.44 6.94 9.49
CA SER A 224 -32.49 6.79 10.95
C SER A 224 -32.44 8.12 11.70
N SER A 225 -33.53 8.90 11.61
CA SER A 225 -33.84 9.95 12.59
C SER A 225 -35.19 9.64 13.22
N ALA A 226 -35.18 8.81 14.27
CA ALA A 226 -36.25 8.77 15.24
C ALA A 226 -35.72 9.34 16.56
N ASP A 227 -36.33 10.45 16.94
CA ASP A 227 -36.30 11.18 18.20
C ASP A 227 -35.60 10.51 19.40
N ARG A 228 -34.65 11.24 19.99
CA ARG A 228 -34.51 11.31 21.45
C ARG A 228 -33.78 12.60 21.85
N SER A 229 -34.57 13.63 22.13
CA SER A 229 -34.17 14.77 22.95
C SER A 229 -33.68 14.28 24.32
N SER A 230 -32.45 14.65 24.68
CA SER A 230 -31.94 14.57 26.04
C SER A 230 -31.16 15.85 26.32
N SER A 231 -31.76 16.73 27.12
CA SER A 231 -31.12 17.91 27.68
C SER A 231 -29.90 17.52 28.50
N PHE A 232 -28.76 18.13 28.23
CA PHE A 232 -27.62 18.14 29.14
C PHE A 232 -27.35 19.58 29.58
N GLU A 233 -27.37 19.79 30.89
CA GLU A 233 -26.99 21.04 31.54
C GLU A 233 -25.47 21.26 31.48
N PRO A 234 -25.00 22.52 31.43
CA PRO A 234 -23.59 22.85 31.47
C PRO A 234 -23.13 23.01 32.92
N ALA A 235 -22.09 22.28 33.32
CA ALA A 235 -21.44 22.52 34.62
C ALA A 235 -19.91 22.40 34.52
N HIS A 236 -19.29 23.44 35.09
CA HIS A 236 -17.91 23.54 35.58
C HIS A 236 -16.77 23.82 34.59
N GLU A 237 -16.58 25.13 34.41
CA GLU A 237 -15.30 25.86 34.37
C GLU A 237 -14.29 25.30 35.40
N ILE A 238 -13.14 24.83 34.92
CA ILE A 238 -12.00 24.39 35.74
C ILE A 238 -10.87 25.38 35.49
N ASP A 239 -10.48 26.06 36.56
CA ASP A 239 -9.40 27.04 36.62
C ASP A 239 -8.05 26.46 36.18
N ALA A 240 -7.31 27.30 35.46
CA ALA A 240 -5.94 27.12 35.04
C ALA A 240 -4.98 27.07 36.24
N ILE A 241 -4.17 26.01 36.32
CA ILE A 241 -2.94 25.97 37.12
C ILE A 241 -1.78 25.94 36.14
N ASP A 242 -1.31 27.13 35.77
CA ASP A 242 0.01 27.33 35.15
C ASP A 242 1.05 27.34 36.27
N ASP A 243 1.72 26.22 36.48
CA ASP A 243 2.97 26.17 37.24
C ASP A 243 3.98 25.33 36.46
N VAL A 244 4.84 26.04 35.72
CA VAL A 244 5.92 25.49 34.90
C VAL A 244 7.24 25.66 35.66
N PRO A 245 7.91 24.57 36.08
CA PRO A 245 9.29 24.65 36.54
C PRO A 245 10.26 24.73 35.36
N THR A 246 10.98 25.84 35.29
CA THR A 246 12.12 26.13 34.42
C THR A 246 13.21 25.04 34.51
N PRO A 247 13.83 24.62 33.39
CA PRO A 247 14.90 23.63 33.41
C PRO A 247 16.21 24.20 33.98
N ILE A 248 16.73 23.49 34.98
CA ILE A 248 18.07 23.71 35.56
C ILE A 248 19.14 23.39 34.52
N ALA A 249 20.02 24.37 34.29
CA ALA A 249 21.25 24.22 33.54
C ALA A 249 22.20 23.25 34.25
N MET A 250 22.43 22.09 33.65
CA MET A 250 23.49 21.16 34.05
C MET A 250 24.69 21.34 33.12
N VAL A 251 25.64 22.13 33.61
CA VAL A 251 27.07 22.11 33.27
C VAL A 251 27.62 20.72 33.61
N GLY A 252 28.37 20.10 32.70
CA GLY A 252 28.97 18.79 32.99
C GLY A 252 29.80 18.16 31.88
N SER A 253 31.03 18.65 31.74
CA SER A 253 32.25 17.88 31.49
C SER A 253 32.44 17.06 30.21
N GLN A 254 33.46 17.51 29.48
CA GLN A 254 34.31 16.77 28.56
C GLN A 254 34.59 15.32 29.00
N THR A 255 34.54 14.37 28.07
CA THR A 255 35.37 13.17 28.17
C THR A 255 35.67 12.54 26.79
N LYS A 256 36.97 12.53 26.47
CA LYS A 256 37.74 11.54 25.70
C LYS A 256 37.17 11.01 24.38
N LEU A 257 37.68 11.58 23.30
CA LEU A 257 38.00 10.88 22.06
C LEU A 257 38.93 9.70 22.35
N LEU A 258 38.40 8.48 22.30
CA LEU A 258 39.19 7.27 22.14
C LEU A 258 39.20 6.87 20.67
N SER A 259 40.40 6.85 20.12
CA SER A 259 40.76 6.37 18.80
C SER A 259 40.45 4.87 18.66
N LEU A 260 39.47 4.54 17.82
CA LEU A 260 39.19 3.15 17.47
C LEU A 260 40.22 2.67 16.43
N LYS A 261 41.24 1.97 16.93
CA LYS A 261 42.26 1.28 16.15
C LYS A 261 41.65 0.04 15.49
N ILE A 262 41.19 0.17 14.24
CA ILE A 262 40.72 -0.97 13.43
C ILE A 262 41.90 -1.90 13.14
N ARG A 263 41.97 -3.01 13.87
CA ARG A 263 42.84 -4.15 13.54
C ARG A 263 42.22 -4.88 12.35
N ARG A 264 42.83 -4.74 11.17
CA ARG A 264 42.65 -5.65 10.03
C ARG A 264 43.25 -7.02 10.41
N THR A 265 42.42 -7.97 10.84
CA THR A 265 42.78 -9.39 10.80
C THR A 265 42.35 -9.94 9.45
N GLY A 266 43.34 -10.12 8.58
CA GLY A 266 43.20 -10.87 7.35
C GLY A 266 42.87 -12.33 7.63
N ARG A 267 41.85 -12.84 6.93
CA ARG A 267 41.80 -14.26 6.56
C ARG A 267 41.66 -14.34 5.05
N PHE A 268 42.80 -14.64 4.45
CA PHE A 268 42.93 -15.26 3.15
C PHE A 268 42.02 -16.51 3.10
N PHE A 269 41.09 -16.54 2.16
CA PHE A 269 40.53 -17.78 1.63
C PHE A 269 41.06 -17.97 0.21
N PRO A 270 41.72 -19.08 -0.11
CA PRO A 270 42.23 -19.31 -1.45
C PRO A 270 41.09 -19.70 -2.39
N LEU A 271 41.04 -19.02 -3.54
CA LEU A 271 40.39 -19.50 -4.75
C LEU A 271 40.99 -20.86 -5.15
N ARG A 272 40.13 -21.86 -5.35
CA ARG A 272 40.40 -22.96 -6.29
C ARG A 272 39.11 -23.36 -7.01
N HIS A 273 39.20 -23.26 -8.33
CA HIS A 273 38.53 -24.06 -9.36
C HIS A 273 37.03 -24.30 -9.26
N LEU A 274 36.29 -23.75 -10.23
CA LEU A 274 35.73 -24.56 -11.33
C LEU A 274 35.36 -23.64 -12.50
N SER A 275 36.17 -23.74 -13.54
CA SER A 275 35.88 -23.20 -14.87
C SER A 275 34.92 -24.13 -15.60
N ALA A 276 34.18 -23.53 -16.54
CA ALA A 276 33.71 -24.11 -17.80
C ALA A 276 32.61 -25.19 -17.75
N ILE A 277 31.40 -24.80 -18.13
CA ILE A 277 30.66 -25.50 -19.19
C ILE A 277 30.13 -24.46 -20.18
N MET A 278 30.74 -24.46 -21.36
CA MET A 278 30.38 -23.69 -22.55
C MET A 278 29.76 -24.69 -23.54
N VAL A 279 28.60 -24.32 -24.10
CA VAL A 279 28.11 -24.55 -25.48
C VAL A 279 28.34 -25.92 -26.14
N LEU A 280 27.22 -26.60 -26.48
CA LEU A 280 26.95 -27.42 -27.70
C LEU A 280 25.63 -28.17 -27.42
N VAL A 281 24.58 -28.22 -28.24
CA VAL A 281 24.49 -28.48 -29.67
C VAL A 281 23.16 -27.93 -30.23
N TRP A 282 23.24 -27.26 -31.37
CA TRP A 282 22.14 -27.03 -32.31
C TRP A 282 22.24 -28.09 -33.42
N ARG A 283 21.27 -29.00 -33.58
CA ARG A 283 20.85 -29.58 -34.90
C ARG A 283 19.73 -30.63 -34.80
N ARG A 284 18.78 -30.47 -35.75
CA ARG A 284 17.86 -31.43 -36.41
C ARG A 284 16.65 -31.95 -35.62
N ALA A 285 15.44 -32.10 -36.17
CA ALA A 285 14.95 -31.97 -37.55
C ALA A 285 13.44 -31.65 -37.56
N GLY A 286 12.97 -31.06 -38.66
CA GLY A 286 11.58 -30.71 -38.95
C GLY A 286 11.54 -29.63 -40.01
#